data_AF-A0A0R2PCL2-F1
#
_entry.id   AF-A0A0R2PCL2-F1
#
_cell.length_a   1.000
_cell.length_b   1.000
_cell.length_c   1.000
_cell.angle_alpha   90.00
_cell.angle_beta   90.00
_cell.angle_gamma   90.00
#
_symmetry.space_group_name_H-M   'P 1'
#
loop_
_entity.id
_entity.type
_entity.pdbx_description
1 polymer ?
#
loop_
_entity_poly.entity_id
_entity_poly.type
_entity_poly.pdbx_seq_one_letter_code
_entity_poly.pdbx_strand_id
1 'polypeptide(L)'
;MAFVLVYQQLENYLISPRITARTLQVHAAVAFGSAIVGGAILGPVGAVLALPAAAMIQALVGSWGPRHDVIDDDLLRMPEPRAKRKK
;
A
#
# COMPACT_ATOMS: atom_id res chain seq x y z
N MET A 1 23.42 24.89 -2.85
CA MET A 1 22.14 24.60 -3.55
C MET A 1 22.23 23.31 -4.36
N ALA A 2 23.06 23.21 -5.41
CA ALA A 2 23.16 22.00 -6.25
C ALA A 2 23.58 20.72 -5.49
N PHE A 3 24.52 20.81 -4.55
CA PHE A 3 24.95 19.68 -3.72
C PHE A 3 23.82 19.11 -2.83
N VAL A 4 22.99 20.00 -2.26
CA VAL A 4 21.84 19.62 -1.42
C VAL A 4 20.75 18.97 -2.27
N LEU A 5 20.54 19.42 -3.51
CA LEU A 5 19.60 18.80 -4.45
C LEU A 5 20.04 17.39 -4.88
N VAL A 6 21.34 17.17 -5.07
CA VAL A 6 21.88 15.84 -5.40
C VAL A 6 21.78 14.90 -4.20
N TYR A 7 22.10 15.40 -2.99
CA TYR A 7 21.90 14.63 -1.75
C TYR A 7 20.43 14.31 -1.52
N GLN A 8 19.53 15.29 -1.63
CA GLN A 8 18.10 15.07 -1.49
C GLN A 8 17.52 14.20 -2.60
N GLN A 9 18.04 14.25 -3.84
CA GLN A 9 17.61 13.32 -4.87
C GLN A 9 18.07 11.90 -4.55
N LEU A 10 19.32 11.69 -4.15
CA LEU A 10 19.76 10.35 -3.77
C LEU A 10 18.97 9.79 -2.57
N GLU A 11 18.66 10.64 -1.59
CA GLU A 11 17.88 10.28 -0.41
C GLU A 11 16.39 10.02 -0.76
N ASN A 12 15.75 10.93 -1.51
CA ASN A 12 14.34 10.75 -1.93
C ASN A 12 14.15 9.62 -2.95
N TYR A 13 15.15 9.34 -3.79
CA TYR A 13 15.04 8.34 -4.84
C TYR A 13 15.46 6.94 -4.37
N LEU A 14 16.20 6.82 -3.26
CA LEU A 14 16.69 5.53 -2.75
C LEU A 14 16.17 5.15 -1.35
N ILE A 15 15.95 6.13 -0.46
CA ILE A 15 15.45 5.89 0.92
C ILE A 15 13.92 5.90 0.98
N SER A 16 13.24 6.84 0.33
CA SER A 16 11.77 6.86 0.28
C SER A 16 11.11 5.62 -0.36
N PRO A 17 11.63 5.00 -1.45
CA PRO A 17 10.96 3.82 -2.02
C PRO A 17 11.10 2.59 -1.12
N ARG A 18 12.14 2.49 -0.28
CA ARG A 18 12.35 1.30 0.56
C ARG A 18 11.33 1.14 1.69
N ILE A 19 10.70 2.23 2.14
CA ILE A 19 9.68 2.20 3.20
C ILE A 19 8.27 2.09 2.58
N THR A 20 8.00 2.74 1.46
CA THR A 20 6.69 2.67 0.77
C THR A 20 6.48 1.36 -0.01
N ALA A 21 7.55 0.65 -0.42
CA ALA A 21 7.46 -0.55 -1.27
C ALA A 21 6.87 -1.80 -0.60
N ARG A 22 6.75 -1.87 0.74
CA ARG A 22 6.31 -3.09 1.43
C ARG A 22 4.82 -3.15 1.77
N THR A 23 4.11 -2.03 1.75
CA THR A 23 2.66 -1.98 2.03
C THR A 23 1.84 -1.42 0.87
N LEU A 24 2.47 -0.69 -0.06
CA LEU A 24 1.81 -0.13 -1.25
C LEU A 24 2.17 -0.91 -2.51
N GLN A 25 2.08 -2.25 -2.48
CA GLN A 25 2.16 -3.07 -3.69
C GLN A 25 0.86 -3.05 -4.49
N VAL A 26 0.37 -1.85 -4.84
CA VAL A 26 -0.30 -1.77 -6.13
C VAL A 26 0.83 -1.97 -7.14
N HIS A 27 1.02 -3.21 -7.57
CA HIS A 27 2.09 -3.65 -8.46
C HIS A 27 2.31 -2.57 -9.54
N ALA A 28 3.47 -1.91 -9.57
CA ALA A 28 3.78 -0.96 -10.63
C ALA A 28 3.59 -1.59 -12.01
N ALA A 29 3.86 -2.91 -12.11
CA ALA A 29 3.57 -3.75 -13.26
C ALA A 29 2.06 -3.89 -13.57
N VAL A 30 1.18 -3.95 -12.56
CA VAL A 30 -0.28 -4.01 -12.74
C VAL A 30 -0.81 -2.65 -13.18
N ALA A 31 -0.35 -1.55 -12.58
CA ALA A 31 -0.75 -0.21 -13.02
C ALA A 31 -0.31 0.06 -14.47
N PHE A 32 0.94 -0.24 -14.78
CA PHE A 32 1.49 -0.08 -16.13
C PHE A 32 0.84 -1.03 -17.14
N GLY A 33 0.67 -2.31 -16.78
CA GLY A 33 0.00 -3.30 -17.60
C GLY A 33 -1.45 -2.92 -17.88
N SER A 34 -2.15 -2.40 -16.88
CA SER A 34 -3.53 -1.91 -17.04
C SER A 34 -3.57 -0.73 -18.00
N ALA A 35 -2.65 0.23 -17.89
CA ALA A 35 -2.57 1.37 -18.80
C ALA A 35 -2.32 0.96 -20.25
N ILE A 36 -1.46 -0.04 -20.48
CA ILE A 36 -1.24 -0.61 -21.82
C ILE A 36 -2.53 -1.28 -22.33
N VAL A 37 -3.17 -2.12 -21.52
CA VAL A 37 -4.39 -2.83 -21.93
C VAL A 37 -5.54 -1.86 -22.20
N GLY A 38 -5.79 -0.91 -21.31
CA GLY A 38 -6.81 0.13 -21.52
C GLY A 38 -6.50 1.00 -22.74
N GLY A 39 -5.22 1.35 -22.91
CA GLY A 39 -4.71 2.07 -24.08
C GLY A 39 -4.95 1.32 -25.39
N ALA A 40 -4.75 0.00 -25.39
CA ALA A 40 -4.95 -0.84 -26.57
C ALA A 40 -6.43 -1.00 -26.95
N ILE A 41 -7.36 -0.95 -25.98
CA ILE A 41 -8.80 -1.14 -26.22
C ILE A 41 -9.47 0.18 -26.64
N LEU A 42 -9.21 1.27 -25.94
CA LEU A 42 -9.92 2.56 -26.12
C LEU A 42 -9.01 3.72 -26.54
N GLY A 43 -7.74 3.46 -26.88
CA GLY A 43 -6.77 4.49 -27.22
C GLY A 43 -6.30 5.31 -26.01
N PRO A 44 -5.81 6.55 -26.19
CA PRO A 44 -5.25 7.36 -25.11
C PRO A 44 -6.20 7.57 -23.92
N VAL A 45 -7.51 7.67 -24.18
CA VAL A 45 -8.54 7.79 -23.13
C VAL A 45 -8.58 6.54 -22.25
N GLY A 46 -8.47 5.35 -22.86
CA GLY A 46 -8.43 4.09 -22.12
C GLY A 46 -7.18 3.94 -21.27
N ALA A 47 -6.04 4.47 -21.71
CA ALA A 47 -4.81 4.45 -20.92
C ALA A 47 -4.94 5.28 -19.64
N VAL A 48 -5.63 6.43 -19.69
CA VAL A 48 -5.90 7.28 -18.51
C VAL A 48 -6.90 6.60 -17.57
N LEU A 49 -7.97 6.02 -18.11
CA LEU A 49 -9.02 5.36 -17.30
C LEU A 49 -8.58 4.01 -16.71
N ALA A 50 -7.52 3.41 -17.24
CA ALA A 50 -7.01 2.13 -16.76
C ALA A 50 -6.50 2.17 -15.32
N LEU A 51 -5.93 3.30 -14.87
CA LEU A 51 -5.41 3.44 -13.51
C LEU A 51 -6.51 3.34 -12.45
N PRO A 52 -7.58 4.17 -12.49
CA PRO A 52 -8.68 4.02 -11.54
C PRO A 52 -9.40 2.67 -11.69
N ALA A 53 -9.50 2.13 -12.92
CA ALA A 53 -10.07 0.79 -13.13
C ALA A 53 -9.25 -0.31 -12.43
N ALA A 54 -7.93 -0.29 -12.58
CA ALA A 54 -7.03 -1.22 -11.92
C ALA A 54 -7.08 -1.11 -10.39
N ALA A 55 -7.21 0.12 -9.86
CA ALA A 55 -7.38 0.36 -8.44
C ALA A 55 -8.71 -0.22 -7.92
N MET A 56 -9.81 -0.03 -8.67
CA MET A 56 -11.10 -0.63 -8.33
C MET A 56 -11.06 -2.16 -8.33
N ILE A 57 -10.44 -2.77 -9.35
CA ILE A 57 -10.28 -4.23 -9.42
C ILE A 57 -9.45 -4.73 -8.24
N GLN A 58 -8.34 -4.06 -7.92
CA GLN A 58 -7.49 -4.42 -6.78
C GLN A 58 -8.22 -4.28 -5.44
N ALA A 59 -9.00 -3.21 -5.25
CA ALA A 59 -9.81 -3.03 -4.05
C ALA A 59 -10.87 -4.13 -3.94
N LEU A 60 -11.51 -4.49 -5.05
CA LEU A 60 -12.48 -5.58 -5.08
C LEU A 60 -11.81 -6.91 -4.73
N VAL A 61 -10.74 -7.30 -5.43
CA VAL A 61 -10.00 -8.54 -5.16
C VAL A 61 -9.43 -8.57 -3.75
N GLY A 62 -8.89 -7.45 -3.26
CA GLY A 62 -8.36 -7.33 -1.90
C GLY A 62 -9.43 -7.45 -0.82
N SER A 63 -10.65 -6.95 -1.08
CA SER A 63 -11.79 -7.12 -0.16
C SER A 63 -12.34 -8.56 -0.12
N TRP A 64 -12.07 -9.37 -1.13
CA TRP A 64 -12.45 -10.78 -1.16
C TRP A 64 -11.40 -11.72 -0.51
N GLY A 65 -10.16 -11.23 -0.30
CA GLY A 65 -9.10 -11.97 0.36
C GLY A 65 -9.34 -12.15 1.88
N PRO A 66 -8.74 -13.19 2.50
CA PRO A 66 -8.90 -13.46 3.93
C PRO A 66 -8.58 -12.21 4.74
N ARG A 67 -9.48 -11.86 5.67
CA ARG A 67 -9.29 -10.75 6.60
C ARG A 67 -7.89 -10.88 7.21
N HIS A 68 -7.08 -9.84 7.08
CA HIS A 68 -5.79 -9.76 7.77
C HIS A 68 -6.09 -9.95 9.26
N ASP A 69 -5.54 -10.99 9.88
CA ASP A 69 -5.67 -11.19 11.32
C ASP A 69 -5.24 -9.91 12.01
N VAL A 70 -6.12 -9.41 12.86
CA VAL A 70 -5.87 -8.26 13.73
C VAL A 70 -4.59 -8.61 14.48
N ILE A 71 -3.57 -7.75 14.41
CA ILE A 71 -2.35 -7.92 15.18
C ILE A 71 -2.77 -8.01 16.65
N ASP A 72 -2.69 -9.23 17.21
CA ASP A 72 -2.83 -9.52 18.63
C ASP A 72 -1.66 -8.87 19.36
N ASP A 73 -1.73 -7.54 19.50
CA ASP A 73 -0.78 -6.77 20.27
C ASP A 73 -1.06 -7.06 21.75
N ASP A 74 -0.02 -7.42 22.51
CA ASP A 74 -0.07 -7.67 23.96
C ASP A 74 -0.66 -6.47 24.74
N LEU A 75 -0.83 -5.30 24.09
CA LEU A 75 -1.54 -4.12 24.57
C LEU A 75 -3.06 -4.29 24.70
N LEU A 76 -3.69 -5.24 24.00
CA LEU A 76 -5.12 -5.59 24.15
C LEU A 76 -5.36 -6.57 25.31
N ARG A 77 -4.27 -7.09 25.91
CA ARG A 77 -4.32 -7.95 27.08
C ARG A 77 -4.62 -7.09 28.31
N MET A 78 -5.91 -6.89 28.60
CA MET A 78 -6.33 -6.21 29.81
C MET A 78 -5.71 -6.93 31.02
N PRO A 79 -4.98 -6.22 31.89
CA PRO A 79 -4.48 -6.80 33.12
C PRO A 79 -5.67 -7.29 33.93
N GLU A 80 -5.73 -8.59 34.18
CA GLU A 80 -6.70 -9.23 35.08
C GLU A 80 -6.87 -8.34 36.34
N PRO A 81 -8.09 -7.86 36.63
CA PRO A 81 -8.35 -7.07 37.83
C PRO A 81 -7.96 -7.92 39.03
N ARG A 82 -6.85 -7.54 39.68
CA ARG A 82 -6.25 -8.24 40.82
C ARG A 82 -7.34 -8.47 41.88
N ALA A 83 -7.90 -9.68 41.86
CA ALA A 83 -9.01 -10.05 42.72
C ALA A 83 -8.53 -10.01 44.18
N LYS A 84 -9.11 -9.07 44.92
CA LYS A 84 -9.29 -9.00 46.37
C LYS A 84 -8.47 -10.00 47.19
N ARG A 85 -7.37 -9.52 47.77
CA ARG A 85 -6.85 -10.14 49.00
C ARG A 85 -7.75 -9.72 50.17
N LYS A 86 -8.74 -10.57 50.47
CA LYS A 86 -9.53 -10.51 51.70
C LYS A 86 -8.64 -10.90 52.89
N LYS A 87 -8.74 -10.08 53.94
CA LYS A 87 -8.44 -10.30 55.37
C LYS A 87 -7.08 -10.89 55.75
#